data_AF-D4CRE1-F1
#
_entry.id   AF-D4CRE1-F1
#
_cell.length_a   1.000
_cell.length_b   1.000
_cell.length_c   1.000
_cell.angle_alpha   90.00
_cell.angle_beta   90.00
_cell.angle_gamma   90.00
#
_symmetry.space_group_name_H-M   'P 1'
#
loop_
_entity.id
_entity.type
_entity.pdbx_description
1 polymer ?
#
loop_
_entity_poly.entity_id
_entity_poly.type
_entity_poly.pdbx_seq_one_letter_code
_entity_poly.pdbx_strand_id
1 'polypeptide(L)'
;MSNKTRKLLILSLPYILLSLFATNLAEAWRIAEGMNMSARILSFMTMIGIAFQNPLPSIYPTDLLFGLLCGAAIRIAVYLKGKNAKKYRHNVEYGSARWVA
;
A
#
# COMPACT_ATOMS: atom_id res chain seq x y z
N MET A 1 -25.25 -6.09 -10.73
CA MET A 1 -23.80 -6.37 -10.55
C MET A 1 -23.60 -7.85 -10.26
N SER A 2 -22.61 -8.49 -10.89
CA SER A 2 -22.27 -9.91 -10.61
C SER A 2 -21.63 -10.06 -9.22
N ASN A 3 -21.91 -11.16 -8.51
CA ASN A 3 -21.28 -11.46 -7.22
C ASN A 3 -19.75 -11.44 -7.28
N LYS A 4 -19.18 -11.81 -8.43
CA LYS A 4 -17.73 -11.82 -8.67
C LYS A 4 -17.13 -10.40 -8.70
N THR A 5 -17.82 -9.44 -9.32
CA THR A 5 -17.36 -8.04 -9.39
C THR A 5 -17.44 -7.36 -8.02
N ARG A 6 -18.50 -7.62 -7.25
CA ARG A 6 -18.63 -7.13 -5.87
C ARG A 6 -17.47 -7.62 -4.98
N LYS A 7 -17.16 -8.91 -5.04
CA LYS A 7 -16.06 -9.49 -4.24
C LYS A 7 -14.70 -8.89 -4.60
N LEU A 8 -14.46 -8.63 -5.88
CA LEU A 8 -13.20 -8.04 -6.35
C LEU A 8 -13.08 -6.59 -5.88
N LEU A 9 -14.16 -5.81 -5.92
CA LEU A 9 -14.18 -4.44 -5.40
C LEU A 9 -13.89 -4.39 -3.90
N ILE A 10 -14.52 -5.25 -3.11
CA ILE A 10 -14.29 -5.34 -1.66
C ILE A 10 -12.83 -5.72 -1.36
N LEU A 11 -12.25 -6.62 -2.17
CA LEU A 11 -10.84 -7.01 -2.01
C LEU A 11 -9.88 -5.89 -2.42
N SER A 12 -10.24 -5.03 -3.36
CA SER A 12 -9.42 -3.90 -3.81
C SER A 12 -9.54 -2.67 -2.92
N LEU A 13 -10.66 -2.48 -2.21
CA LEU A 13 -10.95 -1.37 -1.30
C LEU A 13 -9.80 -1.01 -0.34
N PRO A 14 -9.19 -1.95 0.42
CA PRO A 14 -8.11 -1.61 1.35
C PRO A 14 -6.88 -1.03 0.63
N TYR A 15 -6.58 -1.49 -0.58
CA TYR A 15 -5.46 -0.97 -1.38
C TYR A 15 -5.77 0.43 -1.92
N ILE A 16 -7.03 0.69 -2.28
CA ILE A 16 -7.47 2.01 -2.74
C ILE A 16 -7.39 3.03 -1.58
N LEU A 17 -7.85 2.66 -0.39
CA LEU A 17 -7.76 3.52 0.80
C LEU A 17 -6.30 3.86 1.15
N LEU A 18 -5.42 2.85 1.12
CA LEU A 18 -3.98 3.07 1.31
C LEU A 18 -3.38 3.97 0.23
N SER A 19 -3.78 3.79 -1.05
CA SER A 19 -3.30 4.66 -2.14
C SER A 19 -3.74 6.10 -1.99
N LEU A 20 -4.97 6.33 -1.53
CA LEU A 20 -5.49 7.67 -1.25
C LEU A 20 -4.78 8.29 -0.04
N PHE A 21 -4.48 7.52 0.99
CA PHE A 21 -3.71 8.02 2.12
C PHE A 21 -2.27 8.40 1.73
N ALA A 22 -1.66 7.63 0.82
CA ALA A 22 -0.32 7.88 0.32
C ALA A 22 -0.20 9.18 -0.50
N THR A 23 -1.30 9.76 -1.00
CA THR A 23 -1.23 11.05 -1.72
C THR A 23 -0.78 12.19 -0.81
N ASN A 24 -1.07 12.12 0.49
CA ASN A 24 -0.68 13.16 1.45
C ASN A 24 0.83 13.20 1.69
N LEU A 25 1.53 12.07 1.47
CA LEU A 25 2.99 12.04 1.44
C LEU A 25 3.54 12.72 0.18
N ALA A 26 2.90 12.53 -0.98
CA ALA A 26 3.29 13.23 -2.20
C ALA A 26 3.02 14.74 -2.09
N GLU A 27 1.90 15.13 -1.47
CA GLU A 27 1.59 16.53 -1.16
C GLU A 27 2.66 17.15 -0.25
N ALA A 28 3.04 16.48 0.84
CA ALA A 28 4.11 16.93 1.71
C ALA A 28 5.42 17.13 0.94
N TRP A 29 5.74 16.25 -0.01
CA TRP A 29 6.93 16.36 -0.85
C TRP A 29 6.86 17.54 -1.84
N ARG A 30 5.66 17.81 -2.35
CA ARG A 30 5.39 18.93 -3.26
C ARG A 30 5.51 20.28 -2.55
N ILE A 31 5.07 20.37 -1.30
CA ILE A 31 5.13 21.58 -0.46
C ILE A 31 6.51 21.76 0.18
N ALA A 32 7.30 20.68 0.30
CA ALA A 32 8.64 20.75 0.86
C ALA A 32 9.59 21.59 -0.02
N GLU A 33 9.94 22.76 0.49
CA GLU A 33 10.94 23.66 -0.08
C GLU A 33 12.33 23.40 0.52
N GLY A 34 13.38 23.62 -0.27
CA GLY A 34 14.76 23.52 0.21
C GLY A 34 15.78 23.86 -0.87
N MET A 35 16.82 24.61 -0.49
CA MET A 35 17.88 25.05 -1.40
C MET A 35 18.76 23.89 -1.91
N ASN A 36 18.88 22.83 -1.10
CA ASN A 36 19.65 21.62 -1.38
C ASN A 36 18.82 20.38 -1.01
N MET A 37 19.19 19.20 -1.52
CA MET A 37 18.44 17.95 -1.29
C MET A 37 18.31 17.62 0.21
N SER A 38 19.36 17.83 1.00
CA SER A 38 19.33 17.61 2.46
C SER A 38 18.33 18.54 3.16
N ALA A 39 18.34 19.83 2.82
CA ALA A 39 17.38 20.80 3.35
C ALA A 39 15.94 20.46 2.94
N ARG A 40 15.75 19.96 1.71
CA ARG A 40 14.44 19.52 1.22
C ARG A 40 13.91 18.30 1.97
N ILE A 41 14.76 17.33 2.30
CA ILE A 41 14.37 16.16 3.10
C ILE A 41 13.96 16.60 4.51
N LEU A 42 14.70 17.53 5.12
CA LEU A 42 14.36 18.04 6.45
C LEU A 42 13.02 18.80 6.43
N SER A 43 12.81 19.67 5.44
CA SER A 43 11.56 20.37 5.19
C SER A 43 10.40 19.42 4.92
N PHE A 44 10.64 18.32 4.20
CA PHE A 44 9.65 17.29 3.98
C PHE A 44 9.18 16.64 5.29
N MET A 45 10.11 16.30 6.19
CA MET A 45 9.76 15.72 7.50
C MET A 45 8.86 16.64 8.33
N THR A 46 9.04 17.95 8.25
CA THR A 46 8.16 18.91 8.94
C THR A 46 6.81 19.06 8.23
N MET A 47 6.80 19.07 6.89
CA MET A 47 5.59 19.20 6.08
C MET A 47 4.69 17.97 6.10
N ILE A 48 5.20 16.76 6.40
CA ILE A 48 4.36 15.57 6.63
C ILE A 48 3.33 15.83 7.72
N GLY A 49 3.75 16.40 8.85
CA GLY A 49 2.84 16.65 9.97
C GLY A 49 1.69 17.59 9.60
N ILE A 50 1.97 18.55 8.70
CA ILE A 50 1.00 19.53 8.19
C ILE A 50 0.07 18.88 7.15
N ALA A 51 0.61 18.14 6.19
CA ALA A 51 -0.17 17.45 5.17
C ALA A 51 -1.14 16.41 5.78
N PHE A 52 -0.79 15.82 6.93
CA PHE A 52 -1.62 14.85 7.63
C PHE A 52 -2.64 15.48 8.59
N GLN A 53 -2.63 16.80 8.80
CA GLN A 53 -3.71 17.48 9.55
C GLN A 53 -5.05 17.36 8.83
N ASN A 54 -5.02 17.33 7.50
CA ASN A 54 -6.21 17.10 6.71
C ASN A 54 -6.32 15.60 6.38
N PRO A 55 -7.35 14.89 6.86
CA PRO A 55 -7.55 13.48 6.52
C PRO A 55 -7.98 13.27 5.07
N LEU A 56 -8.29 14.34 4.33
CA LEU A 56 -8.65 14.25 2.92
C LEU A 56 -7.41 14.00 2.05
N PRO A 57 -7.53 13.16 1.01
CA PRO A 57 -6.46 12.94 0.05
C PRO A 57 -6.27 14.16 -0.85
N SER A 58 -5.02 14.44 -1.20
CA SER A 58 -4.67 15.42 -2.22
C SER A 58 -5.26 15.09 -3.59
N ILE A 59 -5.83 16.09 -4.27
CA ILE A 59 -6.47 15.95 -5.60
C ILE A 59 -5.52 16.42 -6.73
N TYR A 60 -4.22 16.56 -6.45
CA TYR A 60 -3.25 16.89 -7.48
C TYR A 60 -2.96 15.68 -8.38
N PRO A 61 -2.92 15.83 -9.72
CA PRO A 61 -2.68 14.70 -10.63
C PRO A 61 -1.38 13.94 -10.34
N THR A 62 -0.32 14.65 -9.97
CA THR A 62 0.99 14.06 -9.59
C THR A 62 0.88 13.20 -8.34
N ASP A 63 0.12 13.68 -7.36
CA ASP A 63 0.00 13.07 -6.04
C ASP A 63 -0.91 11.84 -6.13
N LEU A 64 -1.96 11.91 -6.95
CA LEU A 64 -2.83 10.79 -7.33
C LEU A 64 -2.06 9.69 -8.09
N LEU A 65 -1.19 10.06 -9.03
CA LEU A 65 -0.32 9.10 -9.73
C LEU A 65 0.62 8.40 -8.74
N PHE A 66 1.23 9.15 -7.83
CA PHE A 66 2.07 8.58 -6.78
C PHE A 66 1.28 7.63 -5.87
N GLY A 67 0.08 8.03 -5.43
CA GLY A 67 -0.82 7.19 -4.66
C GLY A 67 -1.16 5.89 -5.39
N LEU A 68 -1.53 5.97 -6.67
CA LEU A 68 -1.86 4.81 -7.51
C LEU A 68 -0.66 3.86 -7.64
N LEU A 69 0.53 4.38 -7.90
CA LEU A 69 1.77 3.58 -7.96
C LEU A 69 2.04 2.89 -6.62
N CYS A 70 1.87 3.59 -5.51
CA CYS A 70 2.06 3.04 -4.17
C CYS A 70 1.05 1.91 -3.88
N GLY A 71 -0.24 2.12 -4.18
CA GLY A 71 -1.28 1.09 -4.02
C GLY A 71 -1.04 -0.14 -4.90
N ALA A 72 -0.62 0.07 -6.16
CA ALA A 72 -0.26 -1.01 -7.08
C ALA A 72 0.95 -1.80 -6.55
N ALA A 73 1.99 -1.12 -6.05
CA ALA A 73 3.16 -1.76 -5.46
C ALA A 73 2.78 -2.63 -4.26
N ILE A 74 1.95 -2.14 -3.34
CA ILE A 74 1.45 -2.91 -2.18
C ILE A 74 0.65 -4.13 -2.65
N ARG A 75 -0.22 -3.97 -3.65
CA ARG A 75 -1.01 -5.07 -4.21
C ARG A 75 -0.13 -6.16 -4.79
N ILE A 76 0.91 -5.77 -5.53
CA ILE A 76 1.90 -6.68 -6.12
C ILE A 76 2.68 -7.39 -5.01
N ALA A 77 3.16 -6.68 -4.00
CA ALA A 77 3.91 -7.25 -2.87
C ALA A 77 3.09 -8.32 -2.13
N VAL A 78 1.82 -8.03 -1.82
CA VAL A 78 0.92 -9.00 -1.17
C VAL A 78 0.63 -10.20 -2.07
N TYR A 79 0.44 -9.97 -3.38
CA TYR A 79 0.21 -11.04 -4.34
C TYR A 79 1.41 -12.00 -4.44
N LEU A 80 2.63 -11.46 -4.52
CA LEU A 80 3.86 -12.26 -4.55
C LEU A 80 4.06 -13.04 -3.24
N LYS A 81 3.82 -12.40 -2.10
CA LYS A 81 3.88 -13.06 -0.78
C LYS A 81 2.85 -14.18 -0.66
N GLY A 82 1.64 -13.98 -1.17
CA GLY A 82 0.57 -14.98 -1.19
C GLY A 82 0.90 -16.19 -2.06
N LYS A 83 1.64 -16.01 -3.17
CA LYS A 83 2.10 -17.13 -4.00
C LYS A 83 3.12 -18.03 -3.29
N ASN A 84 3.98 -17.44 -2.46
CA ASN A 84 5.02 -18.15 -1.73
C ASN A 84 4.59 -18.61 -0.33
N ALA A 85 3.32 -18.39 0.06
CA ALA A 85 2.81 -18.82 1.35
C ALA A 85 2.76 -20.36 1.40
N LYS A 86 3.46 -20.96 2.39
CA LYS A 86 3.36 -22.39 2.68
C LYS A 86 1.89 -22.76 2.88
N LYS A 87 1.36 -23.64 2.05
CA LYS A 87 -0.01 -24.15 2.19
C LYS A 87 -0.02 -25.22 3.28
N TYR A 88 -0.22 -24.79 4.52
CA TYR A 88 -0.46 -25.72 5.62
C TYR A 88 -1.83 -26.38 5.43
N ARG A 89 -1.82 -27.70 5.23
CA ARG A 89 -3.05 -28.50 5.25
C ARG A 89 -3.57 -28.46 6.69
N HIS A 90 -4.66 -27.74 6.89
CA HIS A 90 -5.33 -27.74 8.18
C HIS A 90 -5.91 -29.15 8.41
N ASN A 91 -5.81 -29.64 9.65
CA ASN A 91 -6.23 -30.99 10.09
C ASN A 91 -5.34 -32.16 9.62
N VAL A 92 -4.09 -31.91 9.24
CA VAL A 92 -3.11 -32.98 9.01
C VAL A 92 -2.09 -32.96 10.13
N GLU A 93 -2.13 -33.96 11.02
CA GLU A 93 -1.12 -34.13 12.06
C GLU A 93 0.28 -34.21 11.45
N TYR A 94 1.23 -33.56 12.13
CA TYR A 94 2.64 -33.41 11.73
C TYR A 94 3.34 -34.75 11.43
N GLY A 95 2.76 -35.88 11.90
CA GLY A 95 3.29 -37.24 11.75
C GLY A 95 2.66 -38.11 10.64
N SER A 96 1.77 -37.60 9.78
CA SER A 96 1.18 -38.41 8.69
C SER A 96 2.14 -38.71 7.52
N ALA A 97 3.40 -38.25 7.60
CA ALA A 97 4.45 -38.62 6.65
C ALA A 97 4.74 -40.13 6.78
N ARG A 98 4.18 -40.92 5.85
CA ARG A 98 4.49 -42.35 5.74
C ARG A 98 5.88 -42.49 5.11
N TRP A 99 6.89 -42.71 5.93
CA TRP A 99 8.18 -43.19 5.46
C TRP A 99 8.01 -44.69 5.20
N VAL A 100 8.04 -45.08 3.93
CA VAL A 100 8.27 -46.49 3.56
C VAL A 100 9.78 -46.69 3.64
N ALA A 101 10.20 -47.64 4.49
CA ALA A 101 11.59 -48.06 4.62
C ALA A 101 12.08 -48.76 3.34
#